data_AF-A0AAU4MQL7-F1
#
_entry.id   AF-A0AAU4MQL7-F1
#
_cell.length_a   1.000
_cell.length_b   1.000
_cell.length_c   1.000
_cell.angle_alpha   90.00
_cell.angle_beta   90.00
_cell.angle_gamma   90.00
#
_symmetry.space_group_name_H-M   'P 1'
#
loop_
_entity.id
_entity.type
_entity.pdbx_description
1 polymer ?
#
loop_
_entity_poly.entity_id
_entity_poly.type
_entity_poly.pdbx_seq_one_letter_code
_entity_poly.pdbx_strand_id
1 'polypeptide(L)'
;MRSSPAARLLRPAALIPLLVAALAFPASAPAAAAQAPVHASAPVPASVPARAPVPGELRPYDVSDVYSAGISSGGYMATQLHVAYSGTFDGSAAFASGPNFCAQNDLNKALLACMDTLQDLQLDKLEQTTRDWSAQGLVDPVSHLVGDPVYVFSGSGDTTVKRPVADALSDYYGRLGARVRYDNSTAAGHAWISPLGPNSCTVTANPWINNCGFDAERDLLGHLLGSATAPAAAPGGTLTQFDQNPYAPGGQARTISMDEKGFVYVPDTCADGAACTLVVALHGCKQGYSYQGFGSQFIDKAYLNEYADTNNLIVLYPQAVPTTTLDNPNGCWNWWGYQGDSAYARHGGKQIETVMAMVRALGGDGTPPPAGNLITLPSTDAQDGYIKAAADGSVASVGTLETTYGLALGRGSDGKYNRSVLSFDTSRIPPGKQLTRAYVTLTHSSGSGSPWTSPTGNRLLVDVHHGCLSACTVEPADWSATTTAPGSAEVTAFTSGTRSSTNLSTAGLAAVNRSGVTQLRLRFAANQTSNAYVFVNKDTRATLTVEYE
;
A
#
# COMPACT_ATOMS: atom_id res chain seq x y z
N MET A 1 8.90 -89.22 -11.96
CA MET A 1 9.56 -90.07 -10.95
C MET A 1 10.60 -89.22 -10.22
N ARG A 2 10.79 -89.49 -8.92
CA ARG A 2 11.66 -88.82 -7.92
C ARG A 2 13.07 -88.54 -8.50
N SER A 3 13.85 -87.54 -8.09
CA SER A 3 14.31 -87.27 -6.72
C SER A 3 15.28 -86.06 -6.70
N SER A 4 15.18 -85.21 -5.69
CA SER A 4 16.31 -84.44 -5.10
C SER A 4 17.29 -85.40 -4.38
N PRO A 5 18.54 -85.07 -3.95
CA PRO A 5 18.82 -83.92 -3.06
C PRO A 5 20.27 -83.33 -3.04
N ALA A 6 20.44 -82.30 -2.20
CA ALA A 6 21.57 -82.02 -1.29
C ALA A 6 22.99 -81.73 -1.87
N ALA A 7 23.87 -80.93 -1.28
CA ALA A 7 23.83 -79.98 -0.17
C ALA A 7 25.17 -79.20 -0.13
N ARG A 8 25.09 -77.94 0.32
CA ARG A 8 25.97 -77.21 1.25
C ARG A 8 27.50 -77.02 1.04
N LEU A 9 27.87 -75.76 1.36
CA LEU A 9 29.06 -75.23 2.04
C LEU A 9 30.27 -74.83 1.18
N LEU A 10 30.53 -73.52 1.06
CA LEU A 10 31.60 -72.81 1.81
C LEU A 10 31.60 -71.30 1.48
N ARG A 11 32.09 -70.51 2.45
CA ARG A 11 32.05 -69.04 2.56
C ARG A 11 32.94 -68.30 1.52
N PRO A 12 32.67 -67.00 1.24
CA PRO A 12 33.35 -66.25 0.19
C PRO A 12 34.69 -65.64 0.65
N ALA A 13 35.60 -65.56 -0.31
CA ALA A 13 36.86 -64.83 -0.24
C ALA A 13 36.66 -63.34 -0.56
N ALA A 14 37.48 -62.50 0.07
CA ALA A 14 37.61 -61.08 -0.18
C ALA A 14 38.16 -60.80 -1.60
N LEU A 15 37.70 -59.71 -2.22
CA LEU A 15 38.34 -59.12 -3.40
C LEU A 15 38.35 -57.59 -3.31
N ILE A 16 39.55 -57.08 -3.56
CA ILE A 16 40.03 -55.70 -3.53
C ILE A 16 39.47 -54.92 -4.75
N PRO A 17 39.21 -53.60 -4.64
CA PRO A 17 38.57 -52.83 -5.70
C PRO A 17 39.56 -52.41 -6.79
N LEU A 18 39.10 -52.44 -8.05
CA LEU A 18 39.76 -51.77 -9.17
C LEU A 18 39.09 -50.41 -9.40
N LEU A 19 39.90 -49.35 -9.25
CA LEU A 19 39.57 -47.98 -9.65
C LEU A 19 39.41 -47.89 -11.17
N VAL A 20 38.34 -47.24 -11.63
CA VAL A 20 38.32 -46.53 -12.93
C VAL A 20 37.85 -45.11 -12.66
N ALA A 21 38.74 -44.17 -12.96
CA ALA A 21 38.55 -42.73 -12.81
C ALA A 21 37.62 -42.19 -13.91
N ALA A 22 36.60 -41.44 -13.50
CA ALA A 22 35.85 -40.53 -14.37
C ALA A 22 36.11 -39.10 -13.88
N LEU A 23 36.65 -38.27 -14.77
CA LEU A 23 36.92 -36.85 -14.56
C LEU A 23 35.58 -36.09 -14.49
N ALA A 24 35.27 -35.55 -13.32
CA ALA A 24 34.18 -34.59 -13.13
C ALA A 24 34.77 -33.17 -13.01
N PHE A 25 34.25 -32.25 -13.82
CA PHE A 25 34.47 -30.81 -13.67
C PHE A 25 33.87 -30.33 -12.34
N PRO A 26 34.52 -29.38 -11.61
CA PRO A 26 33.94 -28.86 -10.38
C PRO A 26 32.86 -27.84 -10.75
N ALA A 27 31.59 -28.18 -10.50
CA ALA A 27 30.56 -27.18 -10.31
C ALA A 27 30.77 -26.56 -8.92
N SER A 28 31.31 -25.35 -8.88
CA SER A 28 31.37 -24.53 -7.67
C SER A 28 29.95 -24.11 -7.27
N ALA A 29 29.36 -24.85 -6.32
CA ALA A 29 28.22 -24.36 -5.55
C ALA A 29 28.73 -23.32 -4.54
N PRO A 30 28.08 -22.16 -4.37
CA PRO A 30 28.41 -21.28 -3.27
C PRO A 30 27.96 -21.96 -1.97
N ALA A 31 28.88 -22.10 -1.03
CA ALA A 31 28.59 -22.57 0.31
C ALA A 31 27.70 -21.54 1.01
N ALA A 32 26.41 -21.84 1.15
CA ALA A 32 25.57 -21.16 2.14
C ALA A 32 26.07 -21.58 3.53
N ALA A 33 26.81 -20.70 4.18
CA ALA A 33 27.20 -20.87 5.57
C ALA A 33 25.93 -20.73 6.44
N ALA A 34 25.30 -21.85 6.77
CA ALA A 34 24.26 -21.90 7.79
C ALA A 34 24.91 -21.66 9.16
N GLN A 35 24.91 -20.40 9.62
CA GLN A 35 25.15 -20.09 11.02
C GLN A 35 23.85 -20.40 11.78
N ALA A 36 23.84 -21.48 12.56
CA ALA A 36 22.74 -21.74 13.49
C ALA A 36 22.75 -20.65 14.57
N PRO A 37 21.66 -19.88 14.78
CA PRO A 37 21.61 -18.90 15.86
C PRO A 37 21.55 -19.66 17.19
N VAL A 38 22.60 -19.52 17.99
CA VAL A 38 22.61 -19.98 19.38
C VAL A 38 22.03 -18.83 20.20
N HIS A 39 20.72 -18.86 20.48
CA HIS A 39 20.11 -17.83 21.31
C HIS A 39 20.69 -17.91 22.73
N ALA A 40 21.27 -16.81 23.21
CA ALA A 40 21.56 -16.66 24.63
C ALA A 40 20.24 -16.57 25.39
N SER A 41 20.09 -17.39 26.43
CA SER A 41 18.93 -17.38 27.32
C SER A 41 18.73 -15.98 27.91
N ALA A 42 17.52 -15.44 27.76
CA ALA A 42 17.18 -14.13 28.29
C ALA A 42 16.46 -14.29 29.64
N PRO A 43 16.85 -13.54 30.69
CA PRO A 43 16.04 -13.48 31.91
C PRO A 43 14.66 -12.92 31.58
N VAL A 44 13.61 -13.51 32.15
CA VAL A 44 12.24 -13.01 31.97
C VAL A 44 12.14 -11.64 32.65
N PRO A 45 11.88 -10.54 31.91
CA PRO A 45 11.73 -9.23 32.53
C PRO A 45 10.51 -9.22 33.45
N ALA A 46 10.61 -8.48 34.57
CA ALA A 46 9.48 -8.30 35.46
C ALA A 46 8.39 -7.49 34.74
N SER A 47 7.17 -8.02 34.68
CA SER A 47 6.05 -7.30 34.05
C SER A 47 5.69 -6.07 34.89
N VAL A 48 6.07 -4.88 34.41
CA VAL A 48 5.61 -3.60 34.98
C VAL A 48 4.28 -3.24 34.31
N PRO A 49 3.29 -2.70 35.04
CA PRO A 49 2.03 -2.28 34.44
C PRO A 49 2.28 -1.26 33.32
N ALA A 50 1.76 -1.55 32.13
CA ALA A 50 1.83 -0.62 31.01
C ALA A 50 1.14 0.70 31.36
N ARG A 51 1.71 1.81 30.91
CA ARG A 51 1.09 3.13 31.08
C ARG A 51 -0.14 3.21 30.18
N ALA A 52 -1.22 3.79 30.71
CA ALA A 52 -2.44 3.97 29.94
C ALA A 52 -2.19 4.91 28.74
N PRO A 53 -2.75 4.63 27.56
CA PRO A 53 -2.65 5.52 26.42
C PRO A 53 -3.22 6.91 26.73
N VAL A 54 -2.53 7.96 26.32
CA VAL A 54 -3.03 9.35 26.39
C VAL A 54 -3.65 9.74 25.04
N PRO A 55 -4.81 10.43 25.01
CA PRO A 55 -5.34 10.96 23.76
C PRO A 55 -4.40 12.01 23.14
N GLY A 56 -4.24 11.98 21.82
CA GLY A 56 -3.45 12.97 21.09
C GLY A 56 -3.52 12.82 19.58
N GLU A 57 -2.59 13.46 18.88
CA GLU A 57 -2.46 13.46 17.42
C GLU A 57 -1.04 13.05 17.05
N LEU A 58 -0.81 12.54 15.83
CA LEU A 58 0.55 12.36 15.34
C LEU A 58 1.20 13.73 15.14
N ARG A 59 2.46 13.83 15.56
CA ARG A 59 3.27 15.03 15.43
C ARG A 59 4.55 14.68 14.69
N PRO A 60 5.15 15.65 14.00
CA PRO A 60 6.44 15.45 13.36
C PRO A 60 7.56 15.26 14.39
N TYR A 61 8.50 14.38 14.06
CA TYR A 61 9.76 14.11 14.75
C TYR A 61 10.89 14.07 13.71
N ASP A 62 12.13 14.17 14.19
CA ASP A 62 13.32 13.96 13.35
C ASP A 62 13.49 12.44 13.12
N VAL A 63 12.92 11.92 12.02
CA VAL A 63 12.97 10.49 11.70
C VAL A 63 14.11 10.22 10.72
N SER A 64 15.08 9.41 11.13
CA SER A 64 16.27 9.09 10.34
C SER A 64 16.07 7.92 9.39
N ASP A 65 15.40 6.87 9.87
CA ASP A 65 15.22 5.58 9.19
C ASP A 65 13.83 5.03 9.53
N VAL A 66 13.25 4.23 8.65
CA VAL A 66 11.94 3.61 8.86
C VAL A 66 12.00 2.10 8.62
N TYR A 67 11.51 1.33 9.58
CA TYR A 67 11.38 -0.12 9.46
C TYR A 67 9.93 -0.54 9.66
N SER A 68 9.54 -1.65 9.01
CA SER A 68 8.28 -2.32 9.27
C SER A 68 8.50 -3.59 10.09
N ALA A 69 7.56 -3.93 10.97
CA ALA A 69 7.60 -5.17 11.73
C ALA A 69 6.18 -5.73 11.90
N GLY A 70 5.97 -7.04 11.80
CA GLY A 70 4.65 -7.58 12.05
C GLY A 70 4.56 -9.10 12.13
N ILE A 71 3.41 -9.58 12.61
CA ILE A 71 3.08 -11.00 12.78
C ILE A 71 1.86 -11.37 11.93
N SER A 72 1.82 -12.58 11.35
CA SER A 72 0.64 -13.10 10.66
C SER A 72 0.23 -12.18 9.50
N SER A 73 -1.04 -11.77 9.40
CA SER A 73 -1.48 -10.73 8.46
C SER A 73 -0.70 -9.42 8.58
N GLY A 74 -0.25 -9.05 9.79
CA GLY A 74 0.59 -7.88 10.01
C GLY A 74 2.01 -8.08 9.46
N GLY A 75 2.52 -9.32 9.48
CA GLY A 75 3.77 -9.70 8.82
C GLY A 75 3.66 -9.66 7.30
N TYR A 76 2.51 -10.04 6.73
CA TYR A 76 2.22 -9.81 5.30
C TYR A 76 2.18 -8.31 4.97
N MET A 77 1.51 -7.51 5.81
CA MET A 77 1.44 -6.06 5.63
C MET A 77 2.83 -5.40 5.77
N ALA A 78 3.67 -5.85 6.69
CA ALA A 78 5.06 -5.38 6.82
C ALA A 78 5.85 -5.64 5.53
N THR A 79 5.76 -6.86 4.99
CA THR A 79 6.35 -7.20 3.69
C THR A 79 5.80 -6.33 2.56
N GLN A 80 4.48 -6.10 2.52
CA GLN A 80 3.83 -5.26 1.51
C GLN A 80 4.30 -3.80 1.57
N LEU A 81 4.41 -3.22 2.77
CA LEU A 81 4.89 -1.85 2.98
C LEU A 81 6.34 -1.70 2.53
N HIS A 82 7.21 -2.62 2.96
CA HIS A 82 8.62 -2.59 2.60
C HIS A 82 8.82 -2.75 1.09
N VAL A 83 8.10 -3.66 0.44
CA VAL A 83 8.22 -3.84 -1.02
C VAL A 83 7.61 -2.68 -1.80
N ALA A 84 6.45 -2.16 -1.38
CA ALA A 84 5.78 -1.07 -2.09
C ALA A 84 6.56 0.24 -1.98
N TYR A 85 7.04 0.59 -0.77
CA TYR A 85 7.71 1.85 -0.46
C TYR A 85 9.15 1.62 0.03
N SER A 86 9.93 0.82 -0.69
CA SER A 86 11.34 0.52 -0.34
C SER A 86 12.26 1.74 -0.41
N GLY A 87 11.83 2.85 -1.02
CA GLY A 87 12.52 4.14 -0.90
C GLY A 87 12.24 4.88 0.42
N THR A 88 11.31 4.40 1.25
CA THR A 88 11.03 4.94 2.59
C THR A 88 11.36 3.94 3.70
N PHE A 89 11.09 2.64 3.49
CA PHE A 89 11.41 1.61 4.46
C PHE A 89 12.79 1.02 4.19
N ASP A 90 13.70 1.17 5.16
CA ASP A 90 15.08 0.67 5.12
C ASP A 90 15.19 -0.83 5.46
N GLY A 91 14.07 -1.51 5.71
CA GLY A 91 14.04 -2.93 6.02
C GLY A 91 12.73 -3.40 6.65
N SER A 92 12.68 -4.70 6.98
CA SER A 92 11.45 -5.31 7.53
C SER A 92 11.70 -6.50 8.44
N ALA A 93 10.82 -6.69 9.42
CA ALA A 93 10.74 -7.89 10.26
C ALA A 93 9.37 -8.57 10.12
N ALA A 94 9.38 -9.86 9.80
CA ALA A 94 8.18 -10.62 9.48
C ALA A 94 8.12 -11.94 10.24
N PHE A 95 7.15 -12.05 11.16
CA PHE A 95 6.90 -13.24 11.96
C PHE A 95 5.72 -14.00 11.36
N ALA A 96 5.88 -15.31 11.18
CA ALA A 96 4.84 -16.24 10.72
C ALA A 96 3.96 -15.68 9.58
N SER A 97 4.61 -15.24 8.51
CA SER A 97 3.96 -14.64 7.33
C SER A 97 4.62 -15.13 6.04
N GLY A 98 4.29 -14.52 4.90
CA GLY A 98 4.73 -14.96 3.57
C GLY A 98 5.08 -13.84 2.60
N PRO A 99 5.44 -14.19 1.35
CA PRO A 99 5.85 -13.25 0.31
C PRO A 99 4.80 -12.18 -0.03
N ASN A 100 5.27 -11.06 -0.59
CA ASN A 100 4.40 -10.02 -1.10
C ASN A 100 3.42 -10.58 -2.14
N PHE A 101 2.17 -10.12 -2.11
CA PHE A 101 1.10 -10.52 -3.04
C PHE A 101 0.81 -12.05 -3.10
N CYS A 102 1.19 -12.83 -2.08
CA CYS A 102 1.05 -14.30 -2.10
C CYS A 102 -0.38 -14.76 -2.45
N ALA A 103 -1.39 -14.12 -1.87
CA ALA A 103 -2.80 -14.46 -2.11
C ALA A 103 -3.28 -14.12 -3.52
N GLN A 104 -2.59 -13.26 -4.27
CA GLN A 104 -2.92 -12.92 -5.67
C GLN A 104 -4.39 -12.50 -5.89
N ASN A 105 -4.97 -11.74 -4.96
CA ASN A 105 -6.40 -11.33 -4.94
C ASN A 105 -7.40 -12.49 -4.80
N ASP A 106 -6.97 -13.63 -4.24
CA ASP A 106 -7.78 -14.84 -4.12
C ASP A 106 -7.70 -15.41 -2.69
N LEU A 107 -8.85 -15.42 -2.00
CA LEU A 107 -8.97 -15.96 -0.64
C LEU A 107 -8.63 -17.46 -0.57
N ASN A 108 -8.96 -18.25 -1.60
CA ASN A 108 -8.58 -19.67 -1.60
C ASN A 108 -7.07 -19.84 -1.69
N LYS A 109 -6.38 -19.00 -2.46
CA LYS A 109 -4.91 -19.00 -2.47
C LYS A 109 -4.34 -18.53 -1.13
N ALA A 110 -4.94 -17.51 -0.52
CA ALA A 110 -4.55 -17.05 0.81
C ALA A 110 -4.57 -18.22 1.82
N LEU A 111 -5.67 -18.98 1.86
CA LEU A 111 -5.82 -20.09 2.79
C LEU A 111 -4.98 -21.32 2.41
N LEU A 112 -5.01 -21.74 1.15
CA LEU A 112 -4.48 -23.04 0.75
C LEU A 112 -3.01 -22.99 0.31
N ALA A 113 -2.54 -21.88 -0.26
CA ALA A 113 -1.15 -21.74 -0.70
C ALA A 113 -0.30 -20.98 0.33
N CYS A 114 -0.86 -19.90 0.87
CA CYS A 114 -0.14 -18.95 1.72
C CYS A 114 -0.31 -19.23 3.23
N MET A 115 -1.02 -20.27 3.62
CA MET A 115 -1.16 -20.69 5.02
C MET A 115 -0.97 -22.20 5.16
N ASP A 116 -1.86 -22.98 4.56
CA ASP A 116 -1.92 -24.44 4.75
C ASP A 116 -0.96 -25.25 3.86
N THR A 117 -0.35 -24.62 2.86
CA THR A 117 0.58 -25.23 1.90
C THR A 117 0.01 -26.46 1.17
N LEU A 118 -1.31 -26.48 0.94
CA LEU A 118 -2.03 -27.47 0.13
C LEU A 118 -2.02 -27.13 -1.36
N GLN A 119 -1.67 -25.89 -1.70
CA GLN A 119 -1.43 -25.41 -3.06
C GLN A 119 -0.04 -24.78 -3.16
N ASP A 120 0.51 -24.74 -4.38
CA ASP A 120 1.73 -24.01 -4.66
C ASP A 120 1.46 -22.49 -4.63
N LEU A 121 2.25 -21.75 -3.84
CA LEU A 121 2.19 -20.29 -3.75
C LEU A 121 2.78 -19.58 -4.98
N GLN A 122 3.49 -20.31 -5.84
CA GLN A 122 4.05 -19.84 -7.11
C GLN A 122 5.13 -18.77 -6.94
N LEU A 123 6.20 -19.09 -6.19
CA LEU A 123 7.21 -18.11 -5.76
C LEU A 123 7.83 -17.32 -6.92
N ASP A 124 8.21 -18.00 -8.01
CA ASP A 124 8.77 -17.37 -9.21
C ASP A 124 7.81 -16.33 -9.80
N LYS A 125 6.50 -16.61 -9.77
CA LYS A 125 5.48 -15.67 -10.23
C LYS A 125 5.36 -14.46 -9.31
N LEU A 126 5.44 -14.64 -8.00
CA LEU A 126 5.36 -13.53 -7.03
C LEU A 126 6.57 -12.60 -7.16
N GLU A 127 7.76 -13.16 -7.32
CA GLU A 127 8.99 -12.41 -7.61
C GLU A 127 8.86 -11.64 -8.94
N GLN A 128 8.47 -12.32 -10.02
CA GLN A 128 8.31 -11.68 -11.33
C GLN A 128 7.26 -10.58 -11.30
N THR A 129 6.12 -10.79 -10.62
CA THR A 129 5.08 -9.77 -10.45
C THR A 129 5.62 -8.52 -9.75
N THR A 130 6.48 -8.70 -8.76
CA THR A 130 7.12 -7.57 -8.05
C THR A 130 8.04 -6.78 -8.98
N ARG A 131 8.87 -7.48 -9.77
CA ARG A 131 9.75 -6.83 -10.77
C ARG A 131 8.94 -6.11 -11.85
N ASP A 132 7.84 -6.70 -12.31
CA ASP A 132 6.95 -6.10 -13.30
C ASP A 132 6.25 -4.85 -12.74
N TRP A 133 5.78 -4.89 -11.49
CA TRP A 133 5.20 -3.72 -10.83
C TRP A 133 6.22 -2.61 -10.64
N SER A 134 7.45 -2.96 -10.28
CA SER A 134 8.55 -2.00 -10.15
C SER A 134 8.86 -1.32 -11.49
N ALA A 135 8.93 -2.08 -12.59
CA ALA A 135 9.10 -1.54 -13.93
C ALA A 135 7.93 -0.64 -14.39
N GLN A 136 6.74 -0.82 -13.81
CA GLN A 136 5.54 -0.02 -14.07
C GLN A 136 5.38 1.16 -13.10
N GLY A 137 6.26 1.33 -12.11
CA GLY A 137 6.13 2.35 -11.06
C GLY A 137 4.99 2.11 -10.06
N LEU A 138 4.49 0.88 -10.00
CA LEU A 138 3.41 0.47 -9.10
C LEU A 138 3.92 0.07 -7.71
N VAL A 139 5.21 -0.25 -7.61
CA VAL A 139 5.99 -0.32 -6.37
C VAL A 139 7.31 0.38 -6.65
N ASP A 140 8.06 0.70 -5.61
CA ASP A 140 9.38 1.29 -5.75
C ASP A 140 10.37 0.38 -6.52
N PRO A 141 11.50 0.93 -7.02
CA PRO A 141 12.56 0.17 -7.63
C PRO A 141 13.01 -1.02 -6.78
N VAL A 142 12.97 -2.24 -7.32
CA VAL A 142 13.49 -3.44 -6.62
C VAL A 142 14.98 -3.34 -6.27
N SER A 143 15.70 -2.41 -6.90
CA SER A 143 17.09 -2.09 -6.54
C SER A 143 17.24 -1.47 -5.14
N HIS A 144 16.18 -0.86 -4.59
CA HIS A 144 16.22 -0.35 -3.22
C HIS A 144 16.29 -1.50 -2.21
N LEU A 145 15.63 -2.62 -2.48
CA LEU A 145 15.65 -3.82 -1.63
C LEU A 145 17.01 -4.51 -1.54
N VAL A 146 17.98 -4.13 -2.38
CA VAL A 146 19.30 -4.75 -2.41
C VAL A 146 20.11 -4.26 -1.22
N GLY A 147 20.44 -5.18 -0.30
CA GLY A 147 21.21 -4.88 0.90
C GLY A 147 20.35 -4.57 2.13
N ASP A 148 19.05 -4.34 1.97
CA ASP A 148 18.16 -4.04 3.09
C ASP A 148 18.12 -5.20 4.10
N PRO A 149 18.26 -4.93 5.40
CA PRO A 149 18.11 -5.95 6.43
C PRO A 149 16.65 -6.43 6.51
N VAL A 150 16.46 -7.73 6.34
CA VAL A 150 15.17 -8.39 6.54
C VAL A 150 15.30 -9.48 7.60
N TYR A 151 14.48 -9.41 8.64
CA TYR A 151 14.36 -10.45 9.65
C TYR A 151 13.11 -11.30 9.39
N VAL A 152 13.26 -12.61 9.28
CA VAL A 152 12.13 -13.55 9.14
C VAL A 152 12.13 -14.46 10.36
N PHE A 153 10.96 -14.75 10.91
CA PHE A 153 10.80 -15.72 12.00
C PHE A 153 9.69 -16.73 11.71
N SER A 154 9.94 -18.01 11.97
CA SER A 154 8.90 -19.05 11.98
C SER A 154 9.17 -20.18 12.98
N GLY A 155 8.12 -20.68 13.63
CA GLY A 155 8.22 -21.84 14.52
C GLY A 155 7.85 -23.15 13.84
N SER A 156 8.42 -24.28 14.27
CA SER A 156 8.04 -25.60 13.72
C SER A 156 6.68 -26.07 14.21
N GLY A 157 6.16 -25.46 15.28
CA GLY A 157 4.83 -25.70 15.83
C GLY A 157 3.75 -24.82 15.20
N ASP A 158 4.07 -23.93 14.26
CA ASP A 158 3.09 -23.11 13.58
C ASP A 158 2.25 -23.93 12.59
N THR A 159 0.98 -24.14 12.95
CA THR A 159 -0.01 -24.83 12.12
C THR A 159 -0.97 -23.88 11.41
N THR A 160 -0.77 -22.56 11.50
CA THR A 160 -1.63 -21.52 10.92
C THR A 160 -0.99 -20.93 9.67
N VAL A 161 0.23 -20.40 9.78
CA VAL A 161 1.07 -20.04 8.63
C VAL A 161 2.25 -20.98 8.68
N LYS A 162 2.15 -22.09 7.95
CA LYS A 162 3.13 -23.17 8.07
C LYS A 162 4.50 -22.70 7.59
N ARG A 163 5.55 -23.22 8.23
CA ARG A 163 6.95 -22.90 7.94
C ARG A 163 7.32 -22.79 6.45
N PRO A 164 6.86 -23.66 5.51
CA PRO A 164 7.22 -23.49 4.10
C PRO A 164 6.82 -22.15 3.49
N VAL A 165 5.81 -21.47 4.04
CA VAL A 165 5.42 -20.12 3.61
C VAL A 165 6.49 -19.10 4.02
N ALA A 166 7.00 -19.18 5.25
CA ALA A 166 8.09 -18.32 5.73
C ALA A 166 9.43 -18.66 5.06
N ASP A 167 9.67 -19.94 4.73
CA ASP A 167 10.81 -20.36 3.90
C ASP A 167 10.75 -19.67 2.53
N ALA A 168 9.57 -19.62 1.90
CA ALA A 168 9.37 -18.91 0.65
C ALA A 168 9.51 -17.38 0.78
N LEU A 169 9.16 -16.78 1.92
CA LEU A 169 9.41 -15.37 2.20
C LEU A 169 10.91 -15.06 2.28
N SER A 170 11.67 -15.93 2.96
CA SER A 170 13.13 -15.81 3.03
C SER A 170 13.76 -15.91 1.65
N ASP A 171 13.31 -16.84 0.80
CA ASP A 171 13.79 -16.98 -0.58
C ASP A 171 13.38 -15.76 -1.45
N TYR A 172 12.12 -15.33 -1.35
CA TYR A 172 11.61 -14.14 -2.05
C TYR A 172 12.50 -12.90 -1.84
N TYR A 173 12.80 -12.56 -0.58
CA TYR A 173 13.66 -11.42 -0.27
C TYR A 173 15.12 -11.65 -0.69
N GLY A 174 15.64 -12.87 -0.53
CA GLY A 174 16.98 -13.22 -0.99
C GLY A 174 17.17 -13.03 -2.50
N ARG A 175 16.17 -13.40 -3.31
CA ARG A 175 16.19 -13.20 -4.77
C ARG A 175 16.08 -11.74 -5.20
N LEU A 176 15.51 -10.88 -4.34
CA LEU A 176 15.48 -9.44 -4.54
C LEU A 176 16.74 -8.73 -4.02
N GLY A 177 17.67 -9.48 -3.40
CA GLY A 177 18.99 -8.98 -2.99
C GLY A 177 19.05 -8.47 -1.55
N ALA A 178 18.00 -8.65 -0.75
CA ALA A 178 17.98 -8.25 0.65
C ALA A 178 18.92 -9.11 1.52
N ARG A 179 19.40 -8.55 2.63
CA ARG A 179 20.17 -9.28 3.64
C ARG A 179 19.21 -9.96 4.62
N VAL A 180 18.84 -11.20 4.31
CA VAL A 180 17.88 -11.96 5.12
C VAL A 180 18.55 -12.67 6.30
N ARG A 181 18.05 -12.43 7.51
CA ARG A 181 18.28 -13.28 8.69
C ARG A 181 16.99 -14.02 9.00
N TYR A 182 17.00 -15.33 8.80
CA TYR A 182 15.85 -16.19 9.05
C TYR A 182 16.07 -17.06 10.28
N ASP A 183 15.29 -16.81 11.34
CA ASP A 183 15.23 -17.68 12.51
C ASP A 183 14.04 -18.64 12.41
N ASN A 184 14.37 -19.92 12.27
CA ASN A 184 13.42 -21.02 12.27
C ASN A 184 13.79 -22.11 13.29
N SER A 185 14.57 -21.74 14.31
CA SER A 185 15.23 -22.69 15.21
C SER A 185 14.31 -23.27 16.28
N THR A 186 13.18 -22.62 16.55
CA THR A 186 12.31 -22.94 17.69
C THR A 186 11.07 -23.74 17.30
N ALA A 187 10.42 -24.34 18.30
CA ALA A 187 9.13 -25.01 18.17
C ALA A 187 7.95 -24.05 18.39
N ALA A 188 8.14 -22.76 18.15
CA ALA A 188 7.09 -21.78 18.39
C ALA A 188 5.78 -22.12 17.64
N GLY A 189 4.64 -21.82 18.27
CA GLY A 189 3.34 -21.76 17.60
C GLY A 189 3.20 -20.50 16.74
N HIS A 190 1.98 -20.24 16.25
CA HIS A 190 1.66 -19.03 15.50
C HIS A 190 1.51 -17.84 16.46
N ALA A 191 2.58 -17.09 16.68
CA ALA A 191 2.62 -15.98 17.63
C ALA A 191 3.74 -14.99 17.35
N TRP A 192 3.58 -13.76 17.85
CA TRP A 192 4.71 -12.86 18.09
C TRP A 192 5.57 -13.43 19.22
N ILE A 193 6.88 -13.49 19.06
CA ILE A 193 7.77 -14.04 20.09
C ILE A 193 8.35 -12.91 20.89
N SER A 194 8.11 -12.90 22.20
CA SER A 194 8.58 -11.85 23.08
C SER A 194 8.80 -12.40 24.50
N PRO A 195 9.81 -11.92 25.24
CA PRO A 195 9.99 -12.23 26.66
C PRO A 195 8.78 -11.90 27.54
N LEU A 196 7.93 -10.95 27.12
CA LEU A 196 6.70 -10.55 27.81
C LEU A 196 5.48 -11.39 27.43
N GLY A 197 5.62 -12.34 26.51
CA GLY A 197 4.55 -13.21 26.06
C GLY A 197 3.98 -14.07 27.21
N PRO A 198 2.65 -14.04 27.47
CA PRO A 198 2.05 -14.82 28.54
C PRO A 198 1.91 -16.31 28.20
N ASN A 199 1.98 -16.66 26.91
CA ASN A 199 1.88 -18.03 26.45
C ASN A 199 3.26 -18.70 26.41
N SER A 200 3.28 -20.03 26.60
CA SER A 200 4.48 -20.82 26.33
C SER A 200 4.76 -20.91 24.82
N CYS A 201 6.02 -21.15 24.47
CA CYS A 201 6.50 -21.11 23.09
C CYS A 201 5.61 -21.82 22.05
N THR A 202 5.14 -23.03 22.34
CA THR A 202 4.43 -23.90 21.38
C THR A 202 2.94 -23.56 21.20
N VAL A 203 2.41 -22.57 21.93
CA VAL A 203 0.97 -22.29 21.97
C VAL A 203 0.53 -21.45 20.77
N THR A 204 -0.60 -21.80 20.16
CA THR A 204 -1.28 -20.99 19.14
C THR A 204 -2.65 -20.57 19.68
N ALA A 205 -2.69 -19.57 20.56
CA ALA A 205 -3.92 -19.10 21.19
C ALA A 205 -3.81 -17.64 21.65
N ASN A 206 -4.94 -16.98 21.89
CA ASN A 206 -5.00 -15.61 22.44
C ASN A 206 -4.09 -15.48 23.68
N PRO A 207 -3.21 -14.45 23.76
CA PRO A 207 -3.11 -13.28 22.87
C PRO A 207 -2.17 -13.43 21.67
N TRP A 208 -1.71 -14.65 21.35
CA TRP A 208 -0.76 -14.95 20.27
C TRP A 208 0.57 -14.18 20.43
N ILE A 209 1.02 -14.10 21.68
CA ILE A 209 2.31 -13.56 22.09
C ILE A 209 2.96 -14.57 23.02
N ASN A 210 4.08 -15.16 22.60
CA ASN A 210 4.67 -16.32 23.25
C ASN A 210 6.06 -15.99 23.78
N ASN A 211 6.35 -16.50 24.98
CA ASN A 211 7.71 -16.52 25.52
C ASN A 211 8.38 -17.85 25.16
N CYS A 212 9.43 -17.76 24.34
CA CYS A 212 10.24 -18.90 23.90
C CYS A 212 11.58 -19.05 24.63
N GLY A 213 11.81 -18.29 25.71
CA GLY A 213 13.05 -18.35 26.50
C GLY A 213 14.23 -17.57 25.93
N PHE A 214 13.99 -16.76 24.90
CA PHE A 214 14.97 -15.85 24.31
C PHE A 214 14.30 -14.51 23.94
N ASP A 215 15.14 -13.53 23.65
CA ASP A 215 14.75 -12.17 23.27
C ASP A 215 14.81 -12.02 21.74
N ALA A 216 13.65 -12.15 21.09
CA ALA A 216 13.54 -12.03 19.64
C ALA A 216 13.68 -10.57 19.18
N GLU A 217 13.27 -9.61 20.02
CA GLU A 217 13.41 -8.18 19.77
C GLU A 217 14.88 -7.75 19.68
N ARG A 218 15.75 -8.32 20.53
CA ARG A 218 17.20 -8.14 20.38
C ARG A 218 17.71 -8.59 19.02
N ASP A 219 17.26 -9.77 18.58
CA ASP A 219 17.73 -10.39 17.35
C ASP A 219 17.21 -9.66 16.12
N LEU A 220 15.94 -9.24 16.13
CA LEU A 220 15.32 -8.48 15.05
C LEU A 220 15.90 -7.06 14.97
N LEU A 221 15.93 -6.30 16.08
CA LEU A 221 16.43 -4.92 16.07
C LEU A 221 17.94 -4.88 15.83
N GLY A 222 18.69 -5.83 16.38
CA GLY A 222 20.12 -5.94 16.11
C GLY A 222 20.42 -6.21 14.63
N HIS A 223 19.54 -6.93 13.92
CA HIS A 223 19.69 -7.15 12.48
C HIS A 223 19.29 -5.92 11.66
N LEU A 224 18.19 -5.26 12.00
CA LEU A 224 17.69 -4.08 11.30
C LEU A 224 18.63 -2.87 11.49
N LEU A 225 18.99 -2.57 12.72
CA LEU A 225 19.78 -1.39 13.10
C LEU A 225 21.30 -1.63 13.08
N GLY A 226 21.73 -2.88 12.83
CA GLY A 226 23.12 -3.33 12.95
C GLY A 226 23.60 -3.58 14.39
N SER A 227 22.98 -2.94 15.38
CA SER A 227 23.14 -3.25 16.81
C SER A 227 21.95 -2.74 17.61
N ALA A 228 21.63 -3.38 18.73
CA ALA A 228 20.59 -2.90 19.65
C ALA A 228 21.14 -2.86 21.08
N THR A 229 21.00 -1.71 21.74
CA THR A 229 21.22 -1.55 23.17
C THR A 229 20.17 -2.33 23.94
N ALA A 230 20.57 -2.92 25.07
CA ALA A 230 19.68 -3.67 25.94
C ALA A 230 18.46 -2.83 26.37
N PRO A 231 17.27 -3.46 26.49
CA PRO A 231 16.02 -2.76 26.73
C PRO A 231 15.96 -2.12 28.11
N ALA A 232 15.14 -1.08 28.25
CA ALA A 232 14.80 -0.51 29.55
C ALA A 232 14.06 -1.55 30.42
N ALA A 233 14.18 -1.39 31.74
CA ALA A 233 13.45 -2.25 32.68
C ALA A 233 11.92 -2.06 32.61
N ALA A 234 11.47 -0.89 32.15
CA ALA A 234 10.08 -0.58 31.87
C ALA A 234 10.00 0.61 30.90
N PRO A 235 8.92 0.72 30.10
CA PRO A 235 8.69 1.89 29.24
C PRO A 235 8.51 3.18 30.07
N GLY A 236 9.30 4.19 29.74
CA GLY A 236 9.33 5.54 30.32
C GLY A 236 8.67 6.62 29.47
N GLY A 237 8.64 6.43 28.15
CA GLY A 237 8.03 7.33 27.17
C GLY A 237 6.50 7.39 27.17
N THR A 238 5.94 8.06 26.17
CA THR A 238 4.51 8.34 26.07
C THR A 238 3.84 7.50 24.98
N LEU A 239 2.82 6.73 25.37
CA LEU A 239 1.92 6.04 24.45
C LEU A 239 0.72 6.93 24.12
N THR A 240 0.67 7.44 22.89
CA THR A 240 -0.42 8.30 22.40
C THR A 240 -1.42 7.48 21.60
N GLN A 241 -2.72 7.61 21.91
CA GLN A 241 -3.82 7.14 21.06
C GLN A 241 -4.27 8.28 20.15
N PHE A 242 -4.26 8.07 18.84
CA PHE A 242 -4.64 9.05 17.83
C PHE A 242 -5.78 8.55 16.91
N ASP A 243 -6.41 9.46 16.17
CA ASP A 243 -7.45 9.13 15.18
C ASP A 243 -6.81 8.74 13.83
N GLN A 244 -7.11 7.54 13.30
CA GLN A 244 -6.61 7.06 12.01
C GLN A 244 -7.39 7.63 10.82
N ASN A 245 -8.60 8.20 11.03
CA ASN A 245 -9.44 8.72 9.95
C ASN A 245 -8.76 9.76 9.05
N PRO A 246 -8.02 10.75 9.58
CA PRO A 246 -7.34 11.76 8.74
C PRO A 246 -6.33 11.16 7.75
N TYR A 247 -5.81 9.97 8.04
CA TYR A 247 -4.81 9.29 7.23
C TYR A 247 -5.43 8.32 6.21
N ALA A 248 -6.71 7.95 6.40
CA ALA A 248 -7.38 7.00 5.53
C ALA A 248 -7.89 7.68 4.23
N PRO A 249 -7.82 7.01 3.06
CA PRO A 249 -8.47 7.47 1.85
C PRO A 249 -9.96 7.77 2.08
N GLY A 250 -10.38 9.00 1.80
CA GLY A 250 -11.75 9.44 2.03
C GLY A 250 -12.10 9.78 3.48
N GLY A 251 -11.11 9.84 4.38
CA GLY A 251 -11.28 10.30 5.76
C GLY A 251 -12.00 9.30 6.67
N GLN A 252 -12.08 8.02 6.29
CA GLN A 252 -12.88 7.00 6.98
C GLN A 252 -12.16 5.65 7.06
N ALA A 253 -11.40 5.44 8.13
CA ALA A 253 -10.60 4.22 8.34
C ALA A 253 -11.46 2.95 8.36
N ARG A 254 -12.67 3.02 8.92
CA ARG A 254 -13.62 1.89 8.98
C ARG A 254 -13.98 1.32 7.61
N THR A 255 -14.02 2.15 6.58
CA THR A 255 -14.41 1.73 5.22
C THR A 255 -13.37 0.81 4.57
N ILE A 256 -12.16 0.77 5.13
CA ILE A 256 -11.03 -0.01 4.66
C ILE A 256 -10.54 -1.01 5.71
N SER A 257 -11.42 -1.42 6.64
CA SER A 257 -11.11 -2.39 7.69
C SER A 257 -10.00 -1.94 8.66
N MET A 258 -9.80 -0.63 8.82
CA MET A 258 -8.93 -0.06 9.85
C MET A 258 -9.76 0.54 10.99
N ASP A 259 -9.26 0.46 12.22
CA ASP A 259 -9.91 1.08 13.37
C ASP A 259 -9.85 2.61 13.24
N GLU A 260 -10.69 3.32 13.98
CA GLU A 260 -10.52 4.77 14.14
C GLU A 260 -9.34 5.08 15.07
N LYS A 261 -8.94 4.14 15.93
CA LYS A 261 -7.86 4.32 16.89
C LYS A 261 -6.54 3.79 16.34
N GLY A 262 -5.50 4.61 16.38
CA GLY A 262 -4.10 4.20 16.19
C GLY A 262 -3.31 4.52 17.44
N PHE A 263 -2.11 3.96 17.58
CA PHE A 263 -1.24 4.27 18.71
C PHE A 263 0.19 4.56 18.25
N VAL A 264 0.88 5.45 18.95
CA VAL A 264 2.31 5.70 18.77
C VAL A 264 2.99 5.81 20.12
N TYR A 265 4.07 5.06 20.32
CA TYR A 265 4.94 5.16 21.48
C TYR A 265 6.16 6.03 21.13
N VAL A 266 6.41 7.05 21.94
CA VAL A 266 7.47 8.03 21.71
C VAL A 266 8.32 8.15 22.99
N PRO A 267 9.61 7.78 22.95
CA PRO A 267 10.56 8.06 24.03
C PRO A 267 10.75 9.56 24.25
N ASP A 268 11.05 9.96 25.49
CA ASP A 268 11.30 11.36 25.86
C ASP A 268 12.43 11.98 25.01
N THR A 269 13.47 11.20 24.69
CA THR A 269 14.59 11.65 23.84
C THR A 269 14.15 12.08 22.44
N CYS A 270 13.25 11.32 21.82
CA CYS A 270 12.67 11.66 20.51
C CYS A 270 11.74 12.87 20.61
N ALA A 271 10.96 12.96 21.70
CA ALA A 271 10.08 14.10 21.96
C ALA A 271 10.86 15.41 22.17
N ASP A 272 12.07 15.33 22.73
CA ASP A 272 13.00 16.44 22.94
C ASP A 272 13.80 16.82 21.67
N GLY A 273 13.55 16.15 20.54
CA GLY A 273 14.08 16.51 19.22
C GLY A 273 15.35 15.76 18.80
N ALA A 274 15.67 14.63 19.43
CA ALA A 274 16.71 13.74 18.89
C ALA A 274 16.25 13.07 17.58
N ALA A 275 17.20 12.82 16.68
CA ALA A 275 16.99 11.95 15.53
C ALA A 275 16.66 10.52 16.01
N CYS A 276 15.58 9.97 15.49
CA CYS A 276 15.04 8.68 15.91
C CYS A 276 14.68 7.81 14.71
N THR A 277 14.78 6.50 14.89
CA THR A 277 14.29 5.53 13.92
C THR A 277 12.79 5.26 14.17
N LEU A 278 12.00 5.13 13.12
CA LEU A 278 10.59 4.75 13.21
C LEU A 278 10.41 3.25 12.94
N VAL A 279 9.75 2.54 13.85
CA VAL A 279 9.30 1.16 13.64
C VAL A 279 7.78 1.12 13.54
N VAL A 280 7.27 0.68 12.39
CA VAL A 280 5.83 0.44 12.18
C VAL A 280 5.50 -1.00 12.56
N ALA A 281 4.92 -1.20 13.75
CA ALA A 281 4.61 -2.49 14.33
C ALA A 281 3.14 -2.90 14.09
N LEU A 282 2.95 -3.98 13.33
CA LEU A 282 1.66 -4.42 12.79
C LEU A 282 1.21 -5.73 13.45
N HIS A 283 0.10 -5.64 14.19
CA HIS A 283 -0.51 -6.79 14.84
C HIS A 283 -1.08 -7.81 13.82
N GLY A 284 -1.29 -9.04 14.26
CA GLY A 284 -1.91 -10.11 13.46
C GLY A 284 -3.43 -10.07 13.47
N CYS A 285 -4.05 -11.02 12.77
CA CYS A 285 -5.49 -11.26 12.88
C CYS A 285 -5.89 -11.46 14.34
N LYS A 286 -7.06 -10.93 14.75
CA LYS A 286 -7.61 -11.03 16.11
C LYS A 286 -6.80 -10.32 17.19
N GLN A 287 -5.80 -9.53 16.81
CA GLN A 287 -4.93 -8.79 17.72
C GLN A 287 -5.09 -7.27 17.63
N GLY A 288 -6.10 -6.79 16.88
CA GLY A 288 -6.41 -5.35 16.84
C GLY A 288 -6.99 -4.88 18.16
N TYR A 289 -6.70 -3.64 18.55
CA TYR A 289 -7.07 -3.08 19.85
C TYR A 289 -8.55 -3.27 20.21
N SER A 290 -9.46 -3.00 19.27
CA SER A 290 -10.91 -3.15 19.49
C SER A 290 -11.44 -4.57 19.25
N TYR A 291 -10.60 -5.55 18.91
CA TYR A 291 -11.03 -6.91 18.63
C TYR A 291 -11.39 -7.64 19.94
N GLN A 292 -12.67 -7.83 20.22
CA GLN A 292 -13.19 -8.74 21.26
C GLN A 292 -12.47 -8.67 22.63
N GLY A 293 -12.15 -7.47 23.10
CA GLY A 293 -11.48 -7.27 24.39
C GLY A 293 -9.96 -7.54 24.37
N PHE A 294 -9.34 -7.65 23.20
CA PHE A 294 -7.89 -7.79 23.06
C PHE A 294 -7.13 -6.59 23.64
N GLY A 295 -7.57 -5.35 23.36
CA GLY A 295 -6.99 -4.16 23.97
C GLY A 295 -5.51 -3.96 23.60
N SER A 296 -4.71 -3.45 24.54
CA SER A 296 -3.31 -3.08 24.32
C SER A 296 -2.31 -4.25 24.34
N GLN A 297 -2.76 -5.51 24.33
CA GLN A 297 -1.87 -6.67 24.56
C GLN A 297 -0.69 -6.74 23.59
N PHE A 298 -0.89 -6.43 22.30
CA PHE A 298 0.23 -6.39 21.34
C PHE A 298 1.18 -5.22 21.61
N ILE A 299 0.63 -4.04 21.88
CA ILE A 299 1.41 -2.82 22.21
C ILE A 299 2.27 -3.06 23.46
N ASP A 300 1.67 -3.63 24.51
CA ASP A 300 2.29 -3.78 25.82
C ASP A 300 3.27 -4.95 25.90
N LYS A 301 3.14 -5.94 25.01
CA LYS A 301 3.86 -7.23 25.14
C LYS A 301 4.68 -7.60 23.92
N ALA A 302 4.72 -6.79 22.88
CA ALA A 302 5.67 -6.97 21.77
C ALA A 302 7.12 -6.67 22.18
N TYR A 303 7.34 -6.13 23.38
CA TYR A 303 8.66 -5.78 23.93
C TYR A 303 9.43 -4.72 23.13
N LEU A 304 8.75 -4.00 22.22
CA LEU A 304 9.34 -2.95 21.39
C LEU A 304 9.46 -1.61 22.14
N ASN A 305 8.55 -1.31 23.08
CA ASN A 305 8.57 -0.03 23.82
C ASN A 305 9.76 0.06 24.79
N GLU A 306 10.15 -1.07 25.38
CA GLU A 306 11.33 -1.17 26.24
C GLU A 306 12.62 -0.95 25.46
N TYR A 307 12.69 -1.47 24.23
CA TYR A 307 13.80 -1.21 23.32
C TYR A 307 13.79 0.22 22.79
N ALA A 308 12.60 0.80 22.56
CA ALA A 308 12.44 2.15 22.04
C ALA A 308 13.13 3.20 22.91
N ASP A 309 12.97 3.10 24.23
CA ASP A 309 13.57 4.05 25.18
C ASP A 309 15.11 4.06 25.20
N THR A 310 15.74 2.94 24.83
CA THR A 310 17.20 2.79 24.89
C THR A 310 17.88 2.88 23.52
N ASN A 311 17.09 2.96 22.44
CA ASN A 311 17.59 2.91 21.07
C ASN A 311 17.04 4.06 20.21
N ASN A 312 16.44 5.10 20.79
CA ASN A 312 15.83 6.22 20.07
C ASN A 312 14.85 5.73 18.98
N LEU A 313 13.94 4.83 19.36
CA LEU A 313 12.94 4.31 18.44
C LEU A 313 11.58 4.93 18.74
N ILE A 314 10.91 5.42 17.72
CA ILE A 314 9.46 5.69 17.78
C ILE A 314 8.77 4.41 17.29
N VAL A 315 7.72 3.97 17.98
CA VAL A 315 6.96 2.78 17.55
C VAL A 315 5.53 3.16 17.20
N LEU A 316 5.20 3.09 15.91
CA LEU A 316 3.85 3.30 15.40
C LEU A 316 3.10 1.96 15.38
N TYR A 317 1.90 1.94 15.94
CA TYR A 317 1.00 0.78 16.01
C TYR A 317 -0.34 1.09 15.33
N PRO A 318 -0.39 1.04 13.99
CA PRO A 318 -1.65 1.15 13.26
C PRO A 318 -2.58 -0.02 13.66
N GLN A 319 -3.89 0.20 13.60
CA GLN A 319 -4.87 -0.82 14.01
C GLN A 319 -5.81 -1.19 12.86
N ALA A 320 -5.86 -2.49 12.55
CA ALA A 320 -6.91 -3.09 11.74
C ALA A 320 -8.10 -3.51 12.63
N VAL A 321 -9.28 -3.62 12.03
CA VAL A 321 -10.52 -4.01 12.72
C VAL A 321 -11.37 -4.91 11.81
N PRO A 322 -12.23 -5.79 12.35
CA PRO A 322 -13.12 -6.58 11.51
C PRO A 322 -14.00 -5.73 10.61
N THR A 323 -14.25 -6.22 9.39
CA THR A 323 -15.28 -5.65 8.53
C THR A 323 -16.66 -5.92 9.12
N THR A 324 -17.63 -5.06 8.78
CA THR A 324 -19.05 -5.30 9.07
C THR A 324 -19.64 -6.41 8.19
N THR A 325 -19.00 -6.68 7.04
CA THR A 325 -19.24 -7.85 6.19
C THR A 325 -18.38 -9.04 6.64
N LEU A 326 -18.63 -10.24 6.11
CA LEU A 326 -17.85 -11.44 6.40
C LEU A 326 -16.53 -11.52 5.61
N ASP A 327 -16.11 -10.44 4.94
CA ASP A 327 -14.89 -10.43 4.12
C ASP A 327 -13.62 -10.55 4.98
N ASN A 328 -13.58 -9.87 6.13
CA ASN A 328 -12.50 -9.90 7.11
C ASN A 328 -13.04 -9.90 8.56
N PRO A 329 -13.65 -11.01 9.04
CA PRO A 329 -14.27 -11.08 10.36
C PRO A 329 -13.24 -11.09 11.50
N ASN A 330 -11.97 -11.35 11.19
CA ASN A 330 -10.89 -11.46 12.16
C ASN A 330 -10.09 -10.17 12.35
N GLY A 331 -10.41 -9.09 11.60
CA GLY A 331 -9.66 -7.83 11.70
C GLY A 331 -8.20 -7.97 11.30
N CYS A 332 -7.93 -8.80 10.29
CA CYS A 332 -6.61 -8.93 9.68
C CYS A 332 -6.29 -7.69 8.82
N TRP A 333 -5.01 -7.43 8.59
CA TRP A 333 -4.59 -6.52 7.52
C TRP A 333 -4.98 -7.06 6.14
N ASN A 334 -5.13 -6.20 5.15
CA ASN A 334 -5.47 -6.60 3.79
C ASN A 334 -4.26 -7.21 3.08
N TRP A 335 -4.26 -8.54 3.02
CA TRP A 335 -3.24 -9.34 2.33
C TRP A 335 -3.82 -10.30 1.30
N TRP A 336 -5.14 -10.23 1.04
CA TRP A 336 -5.82 -11.06 0.02
C TRP A 336 -6.80 -10.30 -0.88
N GLY A 337 -6.83 -8.97 -0.81
CA GLY A 337 -7.64 -8.11 -1.69
C GLY A 337 -9.11 -8.05 -1.32
N TYR A 338 -9.46 -8.17 -0.03
CA TYR A 338 -10.83 -8.04 0.42
C TYR A 338 -11.40 -6.63 0.14
N GLN A 339 -12.73 -6.51 0.18
CA GLN A 339 -13.45 -5.26 -0.13
C GLN A 339 -13.12 -4.69 -1.53
N GLY A 340 -12.73 -5.56 -2.47
CA GLY A 340 -12.43 -5.20 -3.86
C GLY A 340 -11.14 -4.41 -4.06
N ASP A 341 -10.28 -4.31 -3.04
CA ASP A 341 -9.01 -3.60 -3.13
C ASP A 341 -7.92 -4.49 -3.76
N SER A 342 -7.87 -4.50 -5.10
CA SER A 342 -6.88 -5.27 -5.85
C SER A 342 -5.46 -4.68 -5.82
N ALA A 343 -5.29 -3.50 -5.21
CA ALA A 343 -4.00 -2.82 -5.07
C ALA A 343 -3.36 -3.03 -3.69
N TYR A 344 -3.93 -3.86 -2.80
CA TYR A 344 -3.52 -4.01 -1.39
C TYR A 344 -2.01 -4.21 -1.12
N ALA A 345 -1.25 -4.72 -2.10
CA ALA A 345 0.17 -5.05 -2.01
C ALA A 345 1.11 -4.10 -2.78
N ARG A 346 0.60 -2.97 -3.27
CA ARG A 346 1.31 -2.00 -4.13
C ARG A 346 0.75 -0.59 -3.99
N HIS A 347 1.40 0.43 -4.57
CA HIS A 347 0.92 1.82 -4.58
C HIS A 347 -0.58 1.91 -4.92
N GLY A 348 -1.31 2.74 -4.17
CA GLY A 348 -2.76 2.88 -4.26
C GLY A 348 -3.57 1.87 -3.42
N GLY A 349 -2.93 0.87 -2.80
CA GLY A 349 -3.59 -0.01 -1.82
C GLY A 349 -4.04 0.76 -0.59
N LYS A 350 -5.30 0.62 -0.19
CA LYS A 350 -5.92 1.60 0.73
C LYS A 350 -5.29 1.58 2.13
N GLN A 351 -4.99 0.40 2.66
CA GLN A 351 -4.35 0.27 3.98
C GLN A 351 -2.88 0.68 3.96
N ILE A 352 -2.12 0.31 2.92
CA ILE A 352 -0.71 0.72 2.84
C ILE A 352 -0.58 2.24 2.69
N GLU A 353 -1.46 2.88 1.91
CA GLU A 353 -1.47 4.35 1.79
C GLU A 353 -1.83 5.02 3.11
N THR A 354 -2.73 4.41 3.89
CA THR A 354 -3.11 4.90 5.22
C THR A 354 -1.96 4.81 6.22
N VAL A 355 -1.20 3.71 6.19
CA VAL A 355 -0.01 3.57 7.06
C VAL A 355 1.11 4.52 6.61
N MET A 356 1.35 4.64 5.30
CA MET A 356 2.31 5.61 4.77
C MET A 356 1.94 7.06 5.10
N ALA A 357 0.64 7.35 5.13
CA ALA A 357 0.14 8.62 5.59
C ALA A 357 0.54 8.91 7.05
N MET A 358 0.46 7.91 7.94
CA MET A 358 0.90 8.04 9.33
C MET A 358 2.43 8.17 9.45
N VAL A 359 3.19 7.40 8.65
CA VAL A 359 4.66 7.48 8.60
C VAL A 359 5.13 8.88 8.22
N ARG A 360 4.57 9.46 7.16
CA ARG A 360 4.88 10.84 6.73
C ARG A 360 4.55 11.88 7.82
N ALA A 361 3.44 11.67 8.54
CA ALA A 361 3.05 12.53 9.65
C ALA A 361 4.06 12.55 10.79
N LEU A 362 4.67 11.40 11.07
CA LEU A 362 5.72 11.27 12.07
C LEU A 362 7.07 11.78 11.59
N GLY A 363 7.38 11.69 10.29
CA GLY A 363 8.69 12.06 9.75
C GLY A 363 8.96 13.55 9.51
N GLY A 364 8.07 14.46 9.93
CA GLY A 364 8.28 15.89 9.65
C GLY A 364 7.54 16.42 8.42
N ASP A 365 7.06 15.52 7.56
CA ASP A 365 6.36 15.87 6.33
C ASP A 365 4.89 16.31 6.57
N GLY A 366 4.47 16.38 7.85
CA GLY A 366 3.14 16.75 8.33
C GLY A 366 2.11 15.62 8.20
N THR A 367 0.96 15.71 8.91
CA THR A 367 -0.24 14.93 8.51
C THR A 367 -0.35 15.06 7.01
N PRO A 368 -0.41 13.98 6.19
CA PRO A 368 -0.38 14.17 4.77
C PRO A 368 -1.57 15.04 4.43
N PRO A 369 -1.32 16.25 3.91
CA PRO A 369 -2.13 16.60 2.79
C PRO A 369 -1.88 15.50 1.73
N PRO A 370 -2.87 15.09 0.93
CA PRO A 370 -2.73 14.00 -0.03
C PRO A 370 -1.35 14.02 -0.70
N ALA A 371 -0.57 12.94 -0.50
CA ALA A 371 0.87 12.95 -0.72
C ALA A 371 1.24 13.25 -2.17
N GLY A 372 2.01 14.31 -2.30
CA GLY A 372 2.50 14.91 -3.52
C GLY A 372 2.42 16.42 -3.36
N ASN A 373 3.38 17.15 -3.93
CA ASN A 373 3.14 18.48 -4.49
C ASN A 373 2.11 18.36 -5.64
N LEU A 374 1.10 17.52 -5.50
CA LEU A 374 0.26 16.92 -6.53
C LEU A 374 -0.90 16.18 -5.85
N ILE A 375 -2.13 16.57 -6.13
CA ILE A 375 -3.35 15.84 -5.79
C ILE A 375 -4.08 15.53 -7.09
N THR A 376 -4.59 14.30 -7.23
CA THR A 376 -5.47 13.93 -8.35
C THR A 376 -6.91 13.81 -7.86
N LEU A 377 -7.78 14.68 -8.36
CA LEU A 377 -9.19 14.76 -8.00
C LEU A 377 -10.04 14.14 -9.12
N PRO A 378 -10.82 13.08 -8.86
CA PRO A 378 -11.82 12.62 -9.82
C PRO A 378 -12.94 13.67 -9.96
N SER A 379 -13.56 13.74 -11.13
CA SER A 379 -14.74 14.57 -11.33
C SER A 379 -15.96 14.00 -10.59
N THR A 380 -16.99 14.84 -10.41
CA THR A 380 -18.19 14.53 -9.65
C THR A 380 -19.33 14.22 -10.60
N ASP A 381 -19.53 12.95 -10.95
CA ASP A 381 -20.52 12.52 -11.97
C ASP A 381 -21.92 13.15 -11.82
N ALA A 382 -22.41 13.33 -10.60
CA ALA A 382 -23.74 13.92 -10.35
C ALA A 382 -23.85 15.42 -10.73
N GLN A 383 -22.71 16.06 -10.97
CA GLN A 383 -22.54 17.47 -11.33
C GLN A 383 -21.89 17.65 -12.70
N ASP A 384 -21.47 16.55 -13.34
CA ASP A 384 -20.90 16.56 -14.68
C ASP A 384 -22.02 16.46 -15.72
N GLY A 385 -21.68 16.77 -16.97
CA GLY A 385 -22.61 16.65 -18.08
C GLY A 385 -22.14 17.41 -19.30
N TYR A 386 -22.93 17.37 -20.38
CA TYR A 386 -22.67 18.18 -21.56
C TYR A 386 -23.90 18.95 -22.00
N ILE A 387 -23.69 20.15 -22.50
CA ILE A 387 -24.73 21.02 -23.06
C ILE A 387 -24.57 21.04 -24.57
N LYS A 388 -25.70 21.04 -25.28
CA LYS A 388 -25.74 21.17 -26.73
C LYS A 388 -26.61 22.32 -27.17
N ALA A 389 -26.16 23.08 -28.17
CA ALA A 389 -26.89 24.22 -28.71
C ALA A 389 -26.67 24.39 -30.22
N ALA A 390 -27.44 25.27 -30.85
CA ALA A 390 -27.18 25.73 -32.21
C ALA A 390 -25.88 26.57 -32.29
N ALA A 391 -25.43 26.89 -33.51
CA ALA A 391 -24.18 27.61 -33.75
C ALA A 391 -24.13 28.99 -33.06
N ASP A 392 -25.28 29.66 -32.97
CA ASP A 392 -25.49 30.95 -32.31
C ASP A 392 -25.75 30.82 -30.80
N GLY A 393 -25.77 29.59 -30.27
CA GLY A 393 -26.07 29.27 -28.88
C GLY A 393 -27.55 29.19 -28.54
N SER A 394 -28.44 29.37 -29.52
CA SER A 394 -29.87 29.20 -29.29
C SER A 394 -30.24 27.74 -29.02
N VAL A 395 -31.38 27.55 -28.34
CA VAL A 395 -31.94 26.21 -28.04
C VAL A 395 -30.93 25.31 -27.30
N ALA A 396 -30.20 25.91 -26.35
CA ALA A 396 -29.34 25.19 -25.44
C ALA A 396 -30.16 24.17 -24.63
N SER A 397 -29.61 22.99 -24.46
CA SER A 397 -30.25 21.88 -23.74
C SER A 397 -29.19 20.95 -23.20
N VAL A 398 -29.44 20.34 -22.04
CA VAL A 398 -28.58 19.28 -21.49
C VAL A 398 -28.62 18.06 -22.43
N GLY A 399 -27.46 17.47 -22.64
CA GLY A 399 -27.27 16.26 -23.41
C GLY A 399 -27.85 15.03 -22.71
N THR A 400 -28.36 14.08 -23.48
CA THR A 400 -29.08 12.92 -22.93
C THR A 400 -28.34 11.60 -23.15
N LEU A 401 -27.18 11.62 -23.82
CA LEU A 401 -26.44 10.42 -24.19
C LEU A 401 -25.26 10.13 -23.27
N GLU A 402 -25.14 10.87 -22.16
CA GLU A 402 -24.01 10.75 -21.24
C GLU A 402 -23.82 9.33 -20.71
N THR A 403 -24.89 8.71 -20.22
CA THR A 403 -24.86 7.33 -19.73
C THR A 403 -24.48 6.31 -20.81
N THR A 404 -24.77 6.62 -22.08
CA THR A 404 -24.55 5.70 -23.19
C THR A 404 -23.16 5.84 -23.81
N TYR A 405 -22.67 7.06 -23.98
CA TYR A 405 -21.43 7.33 -24.72
C TYR A 405 -20.41 8.17 -23.96
N GLY A 406 -20.79 8.79 -22.84
CA GLY A 406 -19.97 9.74 -22.09
C GLY A 406 -20.27 11.20 -22.46
N LEU A 407 -19.35 12.09 -22.13
CA LEU A 407 -19.48 13.54 -22.32
C LEU A 407 -19.14 13.95 -23.75
N ALA A 408 -20.06 14.66 -24.44
CA ALA A 408 -19.90 14.99 -25.85
C ALA A 408 -19.19 16.32 -26.10
N LEU A 409 -18.30 16.34 -27.10
CA LEU A 409 -17.59 17.52 -27.57
C LEU A 409 -17.63 17.60 -29.10
N GLY A 410 -17.72 18.83 -29.63
CA GLY A 410 -17.78 19.07 -31.07
C GLY A 410 -19.20 19.02 -31.63
N ARG A 411 -19.37 18.77 -32.93
CA ARG A 411 -20.67 18.85 -33.61
C ARG A 411 -21.25 17.47 -33.90
N GLY A 412 -22.41 17.20 -33.31
CA GLY A 412 -23.15 15.96 -33.48
C GLY A 412 -23.86 15.85 -34.83
N SER A 413 -24.41 14.66 -35.12
CA SER A 413 -25.24 14.43 -36.31
C SER A 413 -26.57 15.16 -36.28
N ASP A 414 -27.04 15.58 -35.10
CA ASP A 414 -28.20 16.46 -34.89
C ASP A 414 -27.90 17.93 -35.27
N GLY A 415 -26.67 18.22 -35.69
CA GLY A 415 -26.21 19.53 -36.11
C GLY A 415 -25.93 20.51 -34.98
N LYS A 416 -26.09 20.08 -33.71
CA LYS A 416 -25.78 20.88 -32.52
C LYS A 416 -24.31 20.74 -32.14
N TYR A 417 -23.80 21.76 -31.47
CA TYR A 417 -22.45 21.84 -30.94
C TYR A 417 -22.50 21.52 -29.45
N ASN A 418 -21.55 20.71 -28.99
CA ASN A 418 -21.50 20.19 -27.63
C ASN A 418 -20.33 20.79 -26.85
N ARG A 419 -20.59 21.12 -25.58
CA ARG A 419 -19.61 21.56 -24.59
C ARG A 419 -19.82 20.72 -23.33
N SER A 420 -18.75 20.20 -22.75
CA SER A 420 -18.83 19.43 -21.50
C SER A 420 -18.47 20.29 -20.31
N VAL A 421 -19.09 20.04 -19.16
CA VAL A 421 -18.76 20.63 -17.88
C VAL A 421 -18.36 19.51 -16.93
N LEU A 422 -17.22 19.70 -16.26
CA LEU A 422 -16.64 18.80 -15.28
C LEU A 422 -16.53 19.52 -13.94
N SER A 423 -16.92 18.87 -12.85
CA SER A 423 -16.98 19.43 -11.51
C SER A 423 -16.01 18.70 -10.58
N PHE A 424 -15.12 19.46 -9.94
CA PHE A 424 -14.12 18.91 -9.02
C PHE A 424 -14.27 19.53 -7.63
N ASP A 425 -14.27 18.70 -6.59
CA ASP A 425 -14.17 19.16 -5.21
C ASP A 425 -12.72 19.56 -4.89
N THR A 426 -12.39 20.81 -5.18
CA THR A 426 -11.07 21.40 -4.98
C THR A 426 -10.84 21.90 -3.56
N SER A 427 -11.83 21.79 -2.66
CA SER A 427 -11.63 22.02 -1.22
C SER A 427 -10.68 21.00 -0.59
N ARG A 428 -10.48 19.86 -1.27
CA ARG A 428 -9.54 18.80 -0.91
C ARG A 428 -8.08 19.16 -1.17
N ILE A 429 -7.80 20.26 -1.87
CA ILE A 429 -6.45 20.80 -2.02
C ILE A 429 -6.01 21.34 -0.66
N PRO A 430 -4.79 21.06 -0.19
CA PRO A 430 -4.34 21.49 1.12
C PRO A 430 -4.38 23.02 1.30
N PRO A 431 -4.84 23.53 2.45
CA PRO A 431 -4.85 24.96 2.72
C PRO A 431 -3.42 25.51 2.81
N GLY A 432 -3.23 26.78 2.49
CA GLY A 432 -1.96 27.49 2.65
C GLY A 432 -0.86 27.18 1.62
N LYS A 433 -1.04 26.19 0.75
CA LYS A 433 -0.09 25.84 -0.33
C LYS A 433 -0.15 26.82 -1.51
N GLN A 434 0.87 26.98 -2.34
CA GLN A 434 0.75 27.71 -3.61
C GLN A 434 0.53 26.74 -4.77
N LEU A 435 -0.42 26.99 -5.66
CA LEU A 435 -0.59 26.13 -6.85
C LEU A 435 0.50 26.43 -7.87
N THR A 436 1.27 25.42 -8.23
CA THR A 436 2.37 25.55 -9.20
C THR A 436 1.98 25.05 -10.58
N ARG A 437 1.12 24.03 -10.65
CA ARG A 437 0.66 23.45 -11.91
C ARG A 437 -0.68 22.76 -11.72
N ALA A 438 -1.48 22.66 -12.77
CA ALA A 438 -2.67 21.83 -12.78
C ALA A 438 -3.01 21.44 -14.21
N TYR A 439 -3.61 20.28 -14.42
CA TYR A 439 -4.06 19.82 -15.74
C TYR A 439 -5.20 18.79 -15.60
N VAL A 440 -6.07 18.72 -16.61
CA VAL A 440 -7.17 17.75 -16.65
C VAL A 440 -6.81 16.57 -17.55
N THR A 441 -7.17 15.36 -17.15
CA THR A 441 -6.99 14.14 -17.95
C THR A 441 -8.35 13.57 -18.35
N LEU A 442 -8.50 13.32 -19.64
CA LEU A 442 -9.71 12.80 -20.27
C LEU A 442 -9.46 11.40 -20.81
N THR A 443 -10.50 10.58 -20.87
CA THR A 443 -10.44 9.22 -21.44
C THR A 443 -11.32 9.16 -22.68
N HIS A 444 -10.78 8.75 -23.82
CA HIS A 444 -11.57 8.62 -25.05
C HIS A 444 -12.60 7.50 -24.91
N SER A 445 -13.84 7.75 -25.35
CA SER A 445 -14.90 6.74 -25.38
C SER A 445 -15.27 6.36 -26.82
N SER A 446 -15.69 7.33 -27.63
CA SER A 446 -16.03 7.12 -29.03
C SER A 446 -15.95 8.43 -29.80
N GLY A 447 -16.04 8.40 -31.12
CA GLY A 447 -16.07 9.63 -31.91
C GLY A 447 -16.32 9.35 -33.38
N SER A 448 -16.63 10.40 -34.13
CA SER A 448 -16.77 10.34 -35.58
C SER A 448 -16.16 11.60 -36.20
N GLY A 449 -15.33 11.42 -37.22
CA GLY A 449 -14.49 12.49 -37.73
C GLY A 449 -13.47 12.98 -36.69
N SER A 450 -12.82 14.11 -36.97
CA SER A 450 -11.93 14.77 -36.01
C SER A 450 -12.37 16.23 -35.83
N PRO A 451 -12.94 16.59 -34.67
CA PRO A 451 -13.32 17.98 -34.41
C PRO A 451 -12.11 18.92 -34.32
N TRP A 452 -10.88 18.41 -34.15
CA TRP A 452 -9.63 19.19 -34.23
C TRP A 452 -9.25 19.56 -35.67
N THR A 453 -9.74 18.83 -36.67
CA THR A 453 -9.49 19.14 -38.09
C THR A 453 -10.67 19.82 -38.78
N SER A 454 -11.73 20.13 -38.03
CA SER A 454 -12.91 20.85 -38.51
C SER A 454 -13.17 22.10 -37.65
N PRO A 455 -12.84 23.30 -38.13
CA PRO A 455 -11.94 23.59 -39.25
C PRO A 455 -10.49 23.11 -38.97
N THR A 456 -9.63 23.11 -39.98
CA THR A 456 -8.23 22.68 -39.82
C THR A 456 -7.54 23.51 -38.73
N GLY A 457 -6.92 22.83 -37.75
CA GLY A 457 -6.23 23.49 -36.63
C GLY A 457 -7.16 23.94 -35.50
N ASN A 458 -8.38 23.41 -35.41
CA ASN A 458 -9.27 23.69 -34.29
C ASN A 458 -8.72 23.10 -32.98
N ARG A 459 -9.03 23.76 -31.87
CA ARG A 459 -8.41 23.52 -30.56
C ARG A 459 -9.49 23.22 -29.53
N LEU A 460 -9.32 22.15 -28.77
CA LEU A 460 -10.16 21.85 -27.62
C LEU A 460 -9.61 22.60 -26.41
N LEU A 461 -10.36 23.61 -25.94
CA LEU A 461 -9.98 24.50 -24.85
C LEU A 461 -10.62 24.04 -23.53
N VAL A 462 -9.91 24.28 -22.44
CA VAL A 462 -10.36 24.13 -21.06
C VAL A 462 -10.56 25.51 -20.46
N ASP A 463 -11.80 25.91 -20.20
CA ASP A 463 -12.13 27.10 -19.40
C ASP A 463 -12.21 26.71 -17.92
N VAL A 464 -11.70 27.53 -16.99
CA VAL A 464 -11.78 27.29 -15.53
C VAL A 464 -12.75 28.29 -14.90
N HIS A 465 -13.59 27.83 -13.96
CA HIS A 465 -14.51 28.69 -13.22
C HIS A 465 -14.42 28.45 -11.70
N HIS A 466 -14.35 29.54 -10.95
CA HIS A 466 -14.32 29.53 -9.49
C HIS A 466 -15.74 29.31 -8.95
N GLY A 467 -16.04 28.11 -8.47
CA GLY A 467 -17.40 27.72 -8.07
C GLY A 467 -18.15 27.01 -9.20
N CYS A 468 -19.47 27.15 -9.17
CA CYS A 468 -20.39 26.58 -10.15
C CYS A 468 -20.79 27.66 -11.16
N LEU A 469 -20.80 27.33 -12.46
CA LEU A 469 -21.10 28.24 -13.57
C LEU A 469 -22.47 28.91 -13.41
N SER A 470 -23.46 28.08 -13.14
CA SER A 470 -24.82 28.46 -12.82
C SER A 470 -25.22 27.67 -11.56
N ALA A 471 -26.13 26.70 -11.66
CA ALA A 471 -26.19 25.61 -10.68
C ALA A 471 -24.95 24.70 -10.78
N CYS A 472 -24.68 23.94 -9.72
CA CYS A 472 -23.58 22.95 -9.74
C CYS A 472 -23.91 21.72 -10.59
N THR A 473 -25.20 21.42 -10.79
CA THR A 473 -25.63 20.42 -11.79
C THR A 473 -25.77 21.10 -13.14
N VAL A 474 -25.27 20.44 -14.19
CA VAL A 474 -25.30 20.98 -15.56
C VAL A 474 -26.71 21.34 -16.01
N GLU A 475 -26.83 22.55 -16.54
CA GLU A 475 -28.09 23.09 -17.04
C GLU A 475 -27.92 23.88 -18.35
N PRO A 476 -29.00 24.19 -19.09
CA PRO A 476 -28.89 24.88 -20.37
C PRO A 476 -28.17 26.24 -20.31
N ALA A 477 -28.27 26.95 -19.19
CA ALA A 477 -27.66 28.27 -18.99
C ALA A 477 -26.12 28.23 -19.03
N ASP A 478 -25.51 27.08 -18.71
CA ASP A 478 -24.05 26.90 -18.71
C ASP A 478 -23.42 27.05 -20.09
N TRP A 479 -24.22 26.94 -21.16
CA TRP A 479 -23.78 27.22 -22.52
C TRP A 479 -23.15 28.62 -22.64
N SER A 480 -23.85 29.63 -22.13
CA SER A 480 -23.46 31.04 -22.22
C SER A 480 -22.84 31.59 -20.94
N ALA A 481 -22.80 30.80 -19.86
CA ALA A 481 -22.20 31.21 -18.60
C ALA A 481 -20.75 31.68 -18.80
N THR A 482 -20.40 32.77 -18.12
CA THR A 482 -19.04 33.32 -18.20
C THR A 482 -18.14 32.55 -17.25
N THR A 483 -16.99 32.07 -17.76
CA THR A 483 -15.99 31.37 -16.95
C THR A 483 -14.98 32.35 -16.38
N THR A 484 -14.41 32.04 -15.21
CA THR A 484 -13.45 32.92 -14.53
C THR A 484 -12.16 33.08 -15.33
N ALA A 485 -11.67 32.01 -15.94
CA ALA A 485 -10.47 31.99 -16.77
C ALA A 485 -10.71 31.15 -18.05
N PRO A 486 -11.27 31.75 -19.12
CA PRO A 486 -11.49 31.06 -20.39
C PRO A 486 -10.18 30.70 -21.09
N GLY A 487 -10.14 29.55 -21.78
CA GLY A 487 -8.98 29.12 -22.57
C GLY A 487 -7.70 28.90 -21.76
N SER A 488 -7.84 28.41 -20.52
CA SER A 488 -6.73 28.22 -19.59
C SER A 488 -5.78 27.08 -19.97
N ALA A 489 -6.25 26.07 -20.71
CA ALA A 489 -5.42 25.00 -21.24
C ALA A 489 -6.00 24.44 -22.54
N GLU A 490 -5.22 23.60 -23.23
CA GLU A 490 -5.65 22.90 -24.45
C GLU A 490 -5.47 21.39 -24.31
N VAL A 491 -6.38 20.62 -24.93
CA VAL A 491 -6.27 19.16 -25.06
C VAL A 491 -5.97 18.83 -26.52
N THR A 492 -4.81 18.21 -26.76
CA THR A 492 -4.40 17.80 -28.11
C THR A 492 -5.24 16.64 -28.62
N ALA A 493 -5.32 16.49 -29.95
CA ALA A 493 -6.14 15.46 -30.58
C ALA A 493 -5.75 14.03 -30.12
N PHE A 494 -6.76 13.20 -29.90
CA PHE A 494 -6.59 11.80 -29.48
C PHE A 494 -7.79 10.98 -29.92
N THR A 495 -7.54 9.72 -30.29
CA THR A 495 -8.54 8.80 -30.87
C THR A 495 -8.75 7.53 -30.05
N SER A 496 -7.96 7.36 -28.98
CA SER A 496 -8.06 6.25 -28.03
C SER A 496 -7.28 6.60 -26.75
N GLY A 497 -7.50 5.82 -25.70
CA GLY A 497 -6.77 5.94 -24.43
C GLY A 497 -7.05 7.25 -23.69
N THR A 498 -6.09 7.68 -22.88
CA THR A 498 -6.17 8.90 -22.09
C THR A 498 -5.38 10.04 -22.72
N ARG A 499 -5.80 11.28 -22.45
CA ARG A 499 -5.08 12.49 -22.85
C ARG A 499 -5.19 13.55 -21.77
N SER A 500 -4.04 14.04 -21.31
CA SER A 500 -3.95 15.21 -20.43
C SER A 500 -3.94 16.50 -21.24
N SER A 501 -4.52 17.56 -20.68
CA SER A 501 -4.35 18.92 -21.20
C SER A 501 -2.92 19.41 -21.01
N THR A 502 -2.59 20.54 -21.65
CA THR A 502 -1.50 21.39 -21.19
C THR A 502 -1.76 21.87 -19.75
N ASN A 503 -0.74 22.45 -19.13
CA ASN A 503 -0.92 23.09 -17.82
C ASN A 503 -1.95 24.22 -17.91
N LEU A 504 -2.74 24.40 -16.86
CA LEU A 504 -3.55 25.59 -16.68
C LEU A 504 -2.65 26.83 -16.68
N SER A 505 -3.10 27.88 -17.34
CA SER A 505 -2.48 29.20 -17.30
C SER A 505 -2.47 29.76 -15.88
N THR A 506 -1.69 30.82 -15.65
CA THR A 506 -1.67 31.53 -14.35
C THR A 506 -3.07 32.00 -13.93
N ALA A 507 -3.88 32.49 -14.87
CA ALA A 507 -5.27 32.86 -14.61
C ALA A 507 -6.14 31.64 -14.26
N GLY A 508 -5.91 30.50 -14.92
CA GLY A 508 -6.57 29.24 -14.63
C GLY A 508 -6.26 28.72 -13.22
N LEU A 509 -4.99 28.75 -12.81
CA LEU A 509 -4.59 28.38 -11.45
C LEU A 509 -5.21 29.31 -10.39
N ALA A 510 -5.24 30.61 -10.64
CA ALA A 510 -5.87 31.59 -9.74
C ALA A 510 -7.39 31.41 -9.63
N ALA A 511 -8.04 30.84 -10.65
CA ALA A 511 -9.47 30.59 -10.68
C ALA A 511 -9.89 29.31 -9.92
N VAL A 512 -8.96 28.48 -9.45
CA VAL A 512 -9.27 27.27 -8.66
C VAL A 512 -9.89 27.66 -7.31
N ASN A 513 -11.11 27.21 -7.04
CA ASN A 513 -11.82 27.47 -5.79
C ASN A 513 -11.38 26.51 -4.69
N ARG A 514 -10.48 26.96 -3.84
CA ARG A 514 -9.92 26.18 -2.72
C ARG A 514 -10.86 25.98 -1.53
N SER A 515 -12.06 26.57 -1.59
CA SER A 515 -13.07 26.44 -0.52
C SER A 515 -14.28 25.61 -0.93
N GLY A 516 -14.28 25.05 -2.15
CA GLY A 516 -15.42 24.29 -2.67
C GLY A 516 -15.17 23.76 -4.07
N VAL A 517 -16.21 23.82 -4.91
CA VAL A 517 -16.19 23.28 -6.28
C VAL A 517 -15.44 24.18 -7.24
N THR A 518 -14.64 23.60 -8.13
CA THR A 518 -14.15 24.22 -9.37
C THR A 518 -14.78 23.50 -10.55
N GLN A 519 -15.42 24.25 -11.45
CA GLN A 519 -15.94 23.70 -12.71
C GLN A 519 -15.00 24.00 -13.89
N LEU A 520 -14.78 23.00 -14.73
CA LEU A 520 -14.06 23.12 -16.00
C LEU A 520 -15.05 22.97 -17.16
N ARG A 521 -15.06 23.92 -18.09
CA ARG A 521 -15.81 23.79 -19.35
C ARG A 521 -14.89 23.45 -20.49
N LEU A 522 -15.16 22.32 -21.13
CA LEU A 522 -14.49 21.85 -22.33
C LEU A 522 -15.26 22.30 -23.57
N ARG A 523 -14.59 23.00 -24.49
CA ARG A 523 -15.20 23.46 -25.75
C ARG A 523 -14.19 23.60 -26.87
N PHE A 524 -14.62 23.43 -28.11
CA PHE A 524 -13.79 23.80 -29.25
C PHE A 524 -13.76 25.33 -29.44
N ALA A 525 -12.60 25.83 -29.87
CA ALA A 525 -12.38 27.25 -30.12
C ALA A 525 -13.24 27.78 -31.27
N ALA A 526 -13.44 26.97 -32.31
CA ALA A 526 -14.32 27.26 -33.44
C ALA A 526 -15.40 26.17 -33.59
N ASN A 527 -16.54 26.56 -34.14
CA ASN A 527 -17.60 25.64 -34.54
C ASN A 527 -17.10 24.75 -35.70
N GLN A 528 -17.29 23.43 -35.58
CA GLN A 528 -17.01 22.48 -36.65
C GLN A 528 -17.86 22.78 -37.90
N THR A 529 -17.24 22.64 -39.08
CA THR A 529 -17.88 22.86 -40.38
C THR A 529 -18.66 21.65 -40.88
N SER A 530 -18.51 20.49 -40.24
CA SER A 530 -19.20 19.24 -40.56
C SER A 530 -19.46 18.43 -39.29
N ASN A 531 -20.11 17.27 -39.41
CA ASN A 531 -20.26 16.33 -38.30
C ASN A 531 -18.86 15.83 -37.89
N ALA A 532 -18.41 16.28 -36.73
CA ALA A 532 -17.13 15.89 -36.16
C ALA A 532 -17.23 16.03 -34.64
N TYR A 533 -17.16 14.92 -33.92
CA TYR A 533 -17.37 14.89 -32.48
C TYR A 533 -16.53 13.81 -31.81
N VAL A 534 -16.31 14.00 -30.51
CA VAL A 534 -15.69 13.02 -29.63
C VAL A 534 -16.51 12.93 -28.35
N PHE A 535 -16.67 11.71 -27.86
CA PHE A 535 -17.19 11.41 -26.55
C PHE A 535 -16.06 10.96 -25.64
N VAL A 536 -16.07 11.45 -24.40
CA VAL A 536 -15.05 11.14 -23.39
C VAL A 536 -15.68 10.69 -22.08
N ASN A 537 -14.90 9.98 -21.28
CA ASN A 537 -15.17 9.69 -19.87
C ASN A 537 -16.45 8.88 -19.57
N LYS A 538 -16.89 8.00 -20.48
CA LYS A 538 -18.02 7.08 -20.25
C LYS A 538 -17.80 6.14 -19.05
N ASP A 539 -16.71 5.38 -19.06
CA ASP A 539 -16.44 4.32 -18.08
C ASP A 539 -15.35 4.72 -17.08
N THR A 540 -14.74 5.88 -17.28
CA THR A 540 -13.64 6.39 -16.44
C THR A 540 -13.80 7.89 -16.28
N ARG A 541 -13.93 8.34 -15.04
CA ARG A 541 -14.10 9.77 -14.71
C ARG A 541 -12.92 10.59 -15.20
N ALA A 542 -13.19 11.87 -15.49
CA ALA A 542 -12.10 12.80 -15.73
C ALA A 542 -11.35 13.03 -14.41
N THR A 543 -10.06 13.34 -14.50
CA THR A 543 -9.28 13.69 -13.31
C THR A 543 -8.65 15.06 -13.48
N LEU A 544 -8.68 15.87 -12.42
CA LEU A 544 -7.94 17.11 -12.29
C LEU A 544 -6.73 16.83 -11.41
N THR A 545 -5.54 16.91 -12.00
CA THR A 545 -4.28 16.84 -11.27
C THR A 545 -3.83 18.25 -10.91
N VAL A 546 -3.52 18.50 -9.64
CA VAL A 546 -3.13 19.82 -9.13
C VAL A 546 -1.86 19.70 -8.34
N GLU A 547 -0.80 20.34 -8.82
CA GLU A 547 0.48 20.48 -8.15
C GLU A 547 0.56 21.75 -7.31
N TYR A 548 1.26 21.66 -6.18
CA TYR A 548 1.36 22.73 -5.19
C TYR A 548 2.62 22.66 -4.33
N GLU A 549 3.09 23.80 -3.84
CA GLU A 549 4.27 23.93 -2.96
C GLU A 549 3.91 24.50 -1.58
#